data_AF-A0A512JNH1-F1
#
_entry.id   AF-A0A512JNH1-F1
#
_cell.length_a   1.000
_cell.length_b   1.000
_cell.length_c   1.000
_cell.angle_alpha   90.00
_cell.angle_beta   90.00
_cell.angle_gamma   90.00
#
_symmetry.space_group_name_H-M   'P 1'
#
loop_
_entity.id
_entity.type
_entity.pdbx_description
1 polymer ?
#
loop_
_entity_poly.entity_id
_entity_poly.type
_entity_poly.pdbx_seq_one_letter_code
_entity_poly.pdbx_strand_id
1 'polypeptide(L)'
;MVLSEAEAEAQLLALHRQREALDRAIADLTLYLELGRRLTKEAGLGNAPAPGPAMAPGDVPLGQGGGRWNHDTDPHRADLASHQAPPERHVTAPGRAPATPDPRIMPSPAPVGASGSPPAGPPAAGAPHPVEGALSEGVLARRYGRALIEAAIQALREAGRPLHASEILAVLTSRGFSLPGHDAVAALNTRLWKRSGPGGPLARMGDAVYALAEAGGEA
;
A
#
# COMPACT_ATOMS: atom_id res chain seq x y z
N MET A 1 -24.20 -28.54 11.48
CA MET A 1 -25.23 -29.21 10.68
C MET A 1 -24.62 -29.48 9.31
N VAL A 2 -24.72 -30.70 8.79
CA VAL A 2 -24.23 -31.03 7.44
C VAL A 2 -25.36 -30.69 6.48
N LEU A 3 -25.04 -30.01 5.37
CA LEU A 3 -26.00 -29.73 4.30
C LEU A 3 -26.49 -31.05 3.70
N SER A 4 -27.79 -31.13 3.38
CA SER A 4 -28.30 -32.25 2.58
C SER A 4 -27.78 -32.16 1.14
N GLU A 5 -27.74 -33.30 0.46
CA GLU A 5 -27.28 -33.41 -0.94
C GLU A 5 -28.05 -32.47 -1.87
N ALA A 6 -29.37 -32.42 -1.75
CA ALA A 6 -30.23 -31.51 -2.51
C ALA A 6 -29.96 -30.02 -2.24
N GLU A 7 -29.63 -29.64 -0.99
CA GLU A 7 -29.24 -28.26 -0.67
C GLU A 7 -27.86 -27.92 -1.27
N ALA A 8 -26.92 -28.87 -1.28
CA ALA A 8 -25.61 -28.70 -1.90
C ALA A 8 -25.72 -28.54 -3.42
N GLU A 9 -26.54 -29.35 -4.10
CA GLU A 9 -26.84 -29.19 -5.53
C GLU A 9 -27.49 -27.85 -5.85
N ALA A 10 -28.48 -27.43 -5.04
CA ALA A 10 -29.13 -26.12 -5.20
C ALA A 10 -28.14 -24.96 -5.04
N GLN A 11 -27.21 -25.05 -4.08
CA GLN A 11 -26.13 -24.07 -3.89
C GLN A 11 -25.16 -24.06 -5.08
N LEU A 12 -24.76 -25.23 -5.61
CA LEU A 12 -23.90 -25.30 -6.80
C LEU A 12 -24.57 -24.65 -8.03
N LEU A 13 -25.86 -24.91 -8.25
CA LEU A 13 -26.63 -24.27 -9.33
C LEU A 13 -26.84 -22.75 -9.12
N ALA A 14 -26.88 -22.28 -7.87
CA ALA A 14 -26.86 -20.84 -7.58
C ALA A 14 -25.50 -20.21 -7.91
N LEU A 15 -24.40 -20.85 -7.49
CA LEU A 15 -23.03 -20.40 -7.76
C LEU A 15 -22.68 -20.39 -9.26
N HIS A 16 -23.13 -21.39 -10.02
CA HIS A 16 -22.96 -21.40 -11.48
C HIS A 16 -23.67 -20.22 -12.15
N ARG A 17 -24.94 -19.95 -11.79
CA ARG A 17 -25.68 -18.78 -12.30
C ARG A 17 -25.03 -17.45 -11.90
N GLN A 18 -24.50 -17.36 -10.67
CA GLN A 18 -23.77 -16.18 -10.21
C GLN A 18 -22.49 -15.96 -11.04
N ARG A 19 -21.73 -17.03 -11.31
CA ARG A 19 -20.55 -16.98 -12.17
C ARG A 19 -20.90 -16.50 -13.58
N GLU A 20 -21.91 -17.09 -14.22
CA GLU A 20 -22.37 -16.68 -15.56
C GLU A 20 -22.84 -15.21 -15.62
N ALA A 21 -23.37 -14.67 -14.52
CA ALA A 21 -23.75 -13.26 -14.44
C ALA A 21 -22.51 -12.34 -14.33
N LEU A 22 -21.50 -12.74 -13.54
CA LEU A 22 -20.23 -12.03 -13.44
C LEU A 22 -19.44 -12.07 -14.76
N ASP A 23 -19.35 -13.23 -15.42
CA ASP A 23 -18.65 -13.40 -16.69
C ASP A 23 -19.26 -12.49 -17.79
N ARG A 24 -20.59 -12.32 -17.81
CA ARG A 24 -21.28 -11.34 -18.68
C ARG A 24 -20.93 -9.90 -18.34
N ALA A 25 -21.00 -9.51 -17.06
CA ALA A 25 -20.65 -8.16 -16.63
C ALA A 25 -19.18 -7.80 -16.94
N ILE A 26 -18.27 -8.76 -16.84
CA ILE A 26 -16.85 -8.60 -17.24
C ILE A 26 -16.73 -8.37 -18.75
N ALA A 27 -17.47 -9.12 -19.58
CA ALA A 27 -17.47 -8.93 -21.03
C ALA A 27 -18.01 -7.53 -21.42
N ASP A 28 -19.14 -7.11 -20.85
CA ASP A 28 -19.75 -5.81 -21.11
C ASP A 28 -18.81 -4.65 -20.72
N LEU A 29 -18.19 -4.71 -19.55
CA LEU A 29 -17.23 -3.71 -19.09
C LEU A 29 -15.95 -3.70 -19.94
N THR A 30 -15.48 -4.86 -20.40
CA THR A 30 -14.35 -4.95 -21.33
C THR A 30 -14.66 -4.25 -22.64
N LEU A 31 -15.82 -4.53 -23.24
CA LEU A 31 -16.29 -3.87 -24.47
C LEU A 31 -16.42 -2.35 -24.30
N TYR A 32 -16.97 -1.90 -23.18
CA TYR A 32 -17.09 -0.46 -22.87
C TYR A 32 -15.73 0.23 -22.78
N LEU A 33 -14.75 -0.39 -22.11
CA LEU A 33 -13.38 0.13 -21.99
C LEU A 33 -12.63 0.12 -23.33
N GLU A 34 -12.83 -0.91 -24.17
CA GLU A 34 -12.29 -0.92 -25.53
C GLU A 34 -12.86 0.18 -26.41
N LEU A 35 -14.18 0.40 -26.35
CA LEU A 35 -14.85 1.49 -27.07
C LEU A 35 -14.28 2.86 -26.62
N GLY A 36 -14.14 3.08 -25.31
CA GLY A 36 -13.51 4.29 -24.77
C GLY A 36 -12.09 4.51 -25.31
N ARG A 37 -11.25 3.46 -25.33
CA ARG A 37 -9.89 3.52 -25.91
C ARG A 37 -9.89 3.85 -27.40
N ARG A 38 -10.81 3.28 -28.19
CA ARG A 38 -10.95 3.59 -29.62
C ARG A 38 -11.35 5.04 -29.82
N LEU A 39 -12.36 5.54 -29.10
CA LEU A 39 -12.80 6.93 -29.16
C LEU A 39 -11.69 7.92 -28.74
N THR A 40 -10.90 7.62 -27.70
CA THR A 40 -9.74 8.47 -27.34
C THR A 40 -8.66 8.49 -28.43
N LYS A 41 -8.44 7.35 -29.11
CA LYS A 41 -7.49 7.25 -30.24
C LYS A 41 -7.98 8.02 -31.47
N GLU A 42 -9.27 7.92 -31.80
CA GLU A 42 -9.90 8.60 -32.92
C GLU A 42 -10.04 10.12 -32.68
N ALA A 43 -10.26 10.54 -31.43
CA ALA A 43 -10.31 11.96 -31.04
C ALA A 43 -8.93 12.66 -31.05
N GLY A 44 -7.83 11.97 -31.39
CA GLY A 44 -6.49 12.56 -31.50
C GLY A 44 -5.83 13.01 -30.18
N LEU A 45 -6.53 12.93 -29.05
CA LEU A 45 -6.07 13.37 -27.73
C LEU A 45 -4.92 12.53 -27.15
N GLY A 46 -4.64 11.37 -27.73
CA GLY A 46 -3.59 10.44 -27.28
C GLY A 46 -2.16 10.80 -27.67
N ASN A 47 -1.91 11.93 -28.34
CA ASN A 47 -0.57 12.32 -28.77
C ASN A 47 -0.22 13.80 -28.49
N ALA A 48 -0.82 14.38 -27.44
CA ALA A 48 -0.33 15.64 -26.89
C ALA A 48 0.97 15.35 -26.11
N PRO A 49 2.14 15.90 -26.51
CA PRO A 49 3.31 15.85 -25.63
C PRO A 49 2.97 16.56 -24.32
N ALA A 50 3.43 16.01 -23.19
CA ALA A 50 3.25 16.65 -21.91
C ALA A 50 3.75 18.10 -21.99
N PRO A 51 3.02 19.10 -21.41
CA PRO A 51 3.49 20.46 -21.40
C PRO A 51 4.78 20.53 -20.60
N GLY A 52 5.90 20.62 -21.31
CA GLY A 52 7.20 20.83 -20.70
C GLY A 52 7.18 22.12 -19.88
N PRO A 53 7.99 22.23 -18.81
CA PRO A 53 8.06 23.45 -18.02
C PRO A 53 8.39 24.62 -18.95
N ALA A 54 7.53 25.64 -18.94
CA ALA A 54 7.67 26.80 -19.80
C ALA A 54 8.94 27.58 -19.43
N MET A 55 10.03 27.30 -20.14
CA MET A 55 11.24 28.12 -20.10
C MET A 55 10.90 29.53 -20.59
N ALA A 56 11.08 30.52 -19.71
CA ALA A 56 11.02 31.91 -20.10
C ALA A 56 12.13 32.21 -21.13
N PRO A 57 11.85 32.93 -22.24
CA PRO A 57 12.86 33.30 -23.21
C PRO A 57 13.61 34.54 -22.74
N GLY A 58 14.90 34.41 -22.43
CA GLY A 58 15.74 35.56 -22.07
C GLY A 58 17.00 35.20 -21.29
N ASP A 59 17.94 34.50 -21.94
CA ASP A 59 19.38 34.87 -22.01
C ASP A 59 20.27 33.67 -22.35
N VAL A 60 21.00 33.80 -23.47
CA VAL A 60 22.13 32.96 -23.89
C VAL A 60 22.93 33.74 -24.95
N PRO A 61 24.24 33.48 -25.14
CA PRO A 61 25.22 32.86 -24.23
C PRO A 61 26.56 33.65 -24.18
N LEU A 62 27.54 33.21 -23.37
CA LEU A 62 28.98 33.19 -23.74
C LEU A 62 29.85 32.52 -22.65
N GLY A 63 30.84 31.70 -23.06
CA GLY A 63 31.81 31.01 -22.19
C GLY A 63 31.56 29.49 -22.14
N GLN A 64 32.09 28.70 -23.09
CA GLN A 64 33.45 28.14 -23.15
C GLN A 64 33.72 26.94 -22.21
N GLY A 65 34.19 25.84 -22.82
CA GLY A 65 34.89 24.74 -22.15
C GLY A 65 33.97 23.59 -21.67
N GLY A 66 34.23 22.32 -21.97
CA GLY A 66 35.29 21.77 -22.81
C GLY A 66 35.80 20.41 -22.30
N GLY A 67 35.15 19.32 -22.69
CA GLY A 67 35.57 17.96 -22.33
C GLY A 67 35.40 17.62 -20.84
N ARG A 68 35.76 16.42 -20.38
CA ARG A 68 36.08 15.17 -21.11
C ARG A 68 35.79 14.01 -20.14
N TRP A 69 35.48 12.84 -20.68
CA TRP A 69 35.45 11.58 -19.95
C TRP A 69 36.69 11.39 -19.07
N ASN A 70 36.47 10.89 -17.85
CA ASN A 70 37.32 9.89 -17.22
C ASN A 70 36.51 9.15 -16.14
N HIS A 71 36.41 7.83 -16.30
CA HIS A 71 36.39 6.96 -15.13
C HIS A 71 37.77 7.07 -14.47
N ASP A 72 37.84 7.17 -13.15
CA ASP A 72 38.89 6.46 -12.45
C ASP A 72 38.44 6.01 -11.07
N THR A 73 38.91 4.82 -10.70
CA THR A 73 38.65 4.13 -9.44
C THR A 73 39.84 4.32 -8.52
N ASP A 74 39.63 4.88 -7.34
CA ASP A 74 40.63 4.82 -6.26
C ASP A 74 40.03 4.15 -5.01
N PRO A 75 40.41 2.89 -4.71
CA PRO A 75 39.96 2.15 -3.54
C PRO A 75 40.95 2.19 -2.37
N HIS A 76 41.77 3.25 -2.19
CA HIS A 76 42.73 3.31 -1.08
C HIS A 76 42.75 4.64 -0.28
N ARG A 77 41.79 4.79 0.65
CA ARG A 77 42.06 5.55 1.89
C ARG A 77 41.25 5.09 3.11
N ALA A 78 41.55 3.89 3.56
CA ALA A 78 41.29 3.51 4.95
C ALA A 78 42.36 4.10 5.89
N ASP A 79 41.93 4.36 7.13
CA ASP A 79 42.73 4.53 8.34
C ASP A 79 43.85 5.60 8.39
N LEU A 80 43.57 6.65 9.17
CA LEU A 80 44.49 7.15 10.19
C LEU A 80 43.67 7.90 11.25
N ALA A 81 43.26 7.19 12.30
CA ALA A 81 42.64 7.80 13.47
C ALA A 81 43.67 8.60 14.29
N SER A 82 43.32 9.82 14.74
CA SER A 82 43.35 10.21 16.17
C SER A 82 43.28 11.73 16.43
N HIS A 83 42.49 12.07 17.46
CA HIS A 83 42.59 13.27 18.32
C HIS A 83 42.35 14.67 17.71
N GLN A 84 41.12 15.18 17.90
CA GLN A 84 40.89 16.29 18.86
C GLN A 84 39.39 16.52 19.13
N ALA A 85 39.09 16.89 20.37
CA ALA A 85 37.82 17.43 20.84
C ALA A 85 38.13 18.50 21.92
N PRO A 86 37.14 19.25 22.41
CA PRO A 86 36.51 20.40 21.77
C PRO A 86 36.94 21.73 22.45
N PRO A 87 36.56 22.91 21.91
CA PRO A 87 36.49 24.14 22.70
C PRO A 87 35.04 24.53 23.05
N GLU A 88 34.89 25.20 24.20
CA GLU A 88 33.59 25.57 24.77
C GLU A 88 33.02 26.92 24.29
N ARG A 89 31.70 27.03 24.44
CA ARG A 89 30.91 28.22 24.86
C ARG A 89 31.37 29.61 24.42
N HIS A 90 30.53 30.28 23.63
CA HIS A 90 30.27 31.71 23.78
C HIS A 90 28.77 31.97 23.98
N VAL A 91 28.44 32.74 25.02
CA VAL A 91 27.09 33.23 25.34
C VAL A 91 27.08 34.75 25.19
N THR A 92 26.19 35.27 24.36
CA THR A 92 25.76 36.69 24.40
C THR A 92 24.35 36.84 23.81
N ALA A 93 23.41 37.26 24.66
CA ALA A 93 22.12 37.87 24.31
C ALA A 93 22.26 39.41 24.51
N PRO A 94 21.23 40.29 24.29
CA PRO A 94 19.83 40.03 23.91
C PRO A 94 19.28 40.91 22.75
N GLY A 95 18.05 40.63 22.29
CA GLY A 95 17.43 41.34 21.14
C GLY A 95 15.89 41.33 21.07
N ARG A 96 15.24 42.06 22.01
CA ARG A 96 13.93 42.77 21.91
C ARG A 96 12.81 42.25 20.97
N ALA A 97 11.66 41.88 21.54
CA ALA A 97 10.37 41.68 20.85
C ALA A 97 9.66 43.00 20.44
N PRO A 98 8.66 42.96 19.53
CA PRO A 98 7.27 43.20 20.00
C PRO A 98 6.11 42.48 19.26
N ALA A 99 5.01 42.28 20.02
CA ALA A 99 3.57 42.34 19.66
C ALA A 99 2.89 41.45 18.55
N THR A 100 2.05 40.51 19.05
CA THR A 100 0.64 40.12 18.69
C THR A 100 -0.16 40.90 17.62
N PRO A 101 -1.19 40.33 16.92
CA PRO A 101 -2.36 39.59 17.49
C PRO A 101 -2.87 38.39 16.61
N ASP A 102 -4.10 37.82 16.64
CA ASP A 102 -5.35 37.95 17.44
C ASP A 102 -6.06 36.56 17.59
N PRO A 103 -6.29 35.98 18.78
CA PRO A 103 -6.97 34.68 18.93
C PRO A 103 -8.50 34.79 18.97
N ARG A 104 -9.14 34.98 17.81
CA ARG A 104 -10.61 34.92 17.66
C ARG A 104 -11.13 33.59 17.12
N ILE A 105 -11.34 32.60 18.01
CA ILE A 105 -12.35 31.56 17.79
C ILE A 105 -13.09 31.30 19.11
N MET A 106 -14.30 31.85 19.24
CA MET A 106 -15.34 31.25 20.09
C MET A 106 -15.99 30.10 19.28
N PRO A 107 -16.47 29.03 19.93
CA PRO A 107 -17.86 29.08 20.41
C PRO A 107 -18.13 28.36 21.75
N SER A 108 -19.17 28.85 22.42
CA SER A 108 -19.95 28.17 23.47
C SER A 108 -21.38 28.76 23.35
N PRO A 109 -22.47 27.98 23.47
CA PRO A 109 -22.81 27.28 24.72
C PRO A 109 -23.27 25.81 24.57
N ALA A 110 -23.38 25.15 25.72
CA ALA A 110 -23.80 23.76 25.86
C ALA A 110 -25.30 23.52 25.60
N PRO A 111 -25.72 22.30 25.21
CA PRO A 111 -27.11 21.89 25.25
C PRO A 111 -27.57 21.64 26.70
N VAL A 112 -28.73 22.20 27.05
CA VAL A 112 -29.38 21.99 28.35
C VAL A 112 -29.98 20.58 28.40
N GLY A 113 -29.72 19.83 29.46
CA GLY A 113 -30.41 18.56 29.73
C GLY A 113 -31.61 18.77 30.65
N ALA A 114 -32.79 18.30 30.26
CA ALA A 114 -33.91 18.02 31.17
C ALA A 114 -34.89 16.99 30.58
N SER A 115 -35.05 15.89 31.32
CA SER A 115 -36.05 14.82 31.28
C SER A 115 -37.29 14.92 30.38
N GLY A 116 -37.55 13.84 29.64
CA GLY A 116 -38.88 13.50 29.09
C GLY A 116 -38.95 12.06 28.56
N SER A 117 -39.65 11.18 29.27
CA SER A 117 -40.00 9.80 28.86
C SER A 117 -41.38 9.45 29.43
N PRO A 118 -42.11 8.49 28.84
CA PRO A 118 -42.62 8.44 27.46
C PRO A 118 -44.16 8.52 27.46
N PRO A 119 -44.85 8.27 26.33
CA PRO A 119 -45.55 6.98 26.29
C PRO A 119 -45.57 6.25 24.95
N ALA A 120 -45.67 4.93 25.08
CA ALA A 120 -46.02 3.89 24.11
C ALA A 120 -46.63 4.30 22.74
N GLY A 121 -45.86 4.02 21.69
CA GLY A 121 -46.39 3.56 20.40
C GLY A 121 -45.56 2.35 19.94
N PRO A 122 -46.15 1.23 19.49
CA PRO A 122 -45.37 0.11 19.01
C PRO A 122 -44.73 0.48 17.66
N PRO A 123 -43.39 0.47 17.51
CA PRO A 123 -42.79 0.51 16.19
C PRO A 123 -43.17 -0.78 15.47
N ALA A 124 -43.86 -0.64 14.34
CA ALA A 124 -44.18 -1.78 13.49
C ALA A 124 -42.91 -2.56 13.13
N ALA A 125 -43.04 -3.89 13.05
CA ALA A 125 -41.94 -4.78 12.73
C ALA A 125 -41.42 -4.56 11.30
N GLY A 126 -40.56 -3.56 11.13
CA GLY A 126 -39.68 -3.43 9.97
C GLY A 126 -38.73 -4.61 9.97
N ALA A 127 -38.81 -5.42 8.91
CA ALA A 127 -38.18 -6.74 8.82
C ALA A 127 -36.68 -6.71 9.21
N PRO A 128 -36.16 -7.75 9.89
CA PRO A 128 -34.73 -7.98 9.90
C PRO A 128 -34.30 -8.25 8.46
N HIS A 129 -33.61 -7.30 7.84
CA HIS A 129 -32.95 -7.54 6.56
C HIS A 129 -31.96 -8.70 6.74
N PRO A 130 -32.10 -9.81 6.01
CA PRO A 130 -31.03 -10.79 5.93
C PRO A 130 -29.91 -10.17 5.09
N VAL A 131 -28.98 -9.47 5.74
CA VAL A 131 -27.71 -9.08 5.11
C VAL A 131 -26.84 -10.32 4.96
N GLU A 132 -27.14 -11.09 3.92
CA GLU A 132 -26.37 -12.25 3.50
C GLU A 132 -24.92 -11.86 3.18
N GLY A 133 -24.00 -12.32 4.02
CA GLY A 133 -22.69 -12.85 3.60
C GLY A 133 -21.64 -11.90 3.02
N ALA A 134 -21.98 -10.69 2.61
CA ALA A 134 -21.03 -9.73 2.05
C ALA A 134 -20.11 -9.17 3.15
N LEU A 135 -19.03 -9.89 3.43
CA LEU A 135 -17.95 -9.40 4.29
C LEU A 135 -17.48 -8.03 3.76
N SER A 136 -17.50 -7.01 4.61
CA SER A 136 -17.01 -5.67 4.29
C SER A 136 -15.64 -5.76 3.59
N GLU A 137 -15.43 -4.91 2.58
CA GLU A 137 -14.21 -4.86 1.76
C GLU A 137 -12.93 -4.85 2.63
N GLY A 138 -12.94 -4.10 3.74
CA GLY A 138 -11.82 -4.06 4.68
C GLY A 138 -11.57 -5.38 5.45
N VAL A 139 -12.56 -6.26 5.57
CA VAL A 139 -12.39 -7.63 6.11
C VAL A 139 -11.81 -8.55 5.04
N LEU A 140 -12.29 -8.46 3.80
CA LEU A 140 -11.73 -9.20 2.66
C LEU A 140 -10.26 -8.84 2.42
N ALA A 141 -9.92 -7.55 2.40
CA ALA A 141 -8.54 -7.07 2.26
C ALA A 141 -7.61 -7.58 3.38
N ARG A 142 -8.11 -7.68 4.62
CA ARG A 142 -7.35 -8.25 5.76
C ARG A 142 -7.17 -9.77 5.64
N ARG A 143 -8.21 -10.51 5.22
CA ARG A 143 -8.12 -11.96 4.96
C ARG A 143 -7.13 -12.25 3.84
N TYR A 144 -7.25 -11.55 2.71
CA TYR A 144 -6.33 -11.64 1.58
C TYR A 144 -4.89 -11.32 1.98
N GLY A 145 -4.69 -10.25 2.77
CA GLY A 145 -3.38 -9.89 3.30
C GLY A 145 -2.76 -10.94 4.24
N ARG A 146 -3.56 -11.76 4.94
CA ARG A 146 -3.06 -12.90 5.73
C ARG A 146 -2.69 -14.08 4.84
N ALA A 147 -3.61 -14.49 3.95
CA ALA A 147 -3.38 -15.58 3.00
C ALA A 147 -2.13 -15.37 2.14
N LEU A 148 -1.86 -14.13 1.72
CA LEU A 148 -0.65 -13.74 0.97
C LEU A 148 0.64 -13.94 1.80
N ILE A 149 0.63 -13.65 3.09
CA ILE A 149 1.78 -13.87 3.97
C ILE A 149 1.97 -15.36 4.26
N GLU A 150 0.89 -16.10 4.49
CA GLU A 150 0.92 -17.56 4.65
C GLU A 150 1.49 -18.26 3.39
N ALA A 151 1.04 -17.83 2.21
CA ALA A 151 1.56 -18.33 0.94
C ALA A 151 3.04 -17.96 0.70
N ALA A 152 3.50 -16.79 1.17
CA ALA A 152 4.91 -16.39 1.10
C ALA A 152 5.80 -17.22 2.05
N ILE A 153 5.35 -17.46 3.28
CA ILE A 153 6.00 -18.37 4.24
C ILE A 153 6.08 -19.79 3.65
N GLN A 154 5.01 -20.25 3.00
CA GLN A 154 4.98 -21.55 2.36
C GLN A 154 5.91 -21.64 1.15
N ALA A 155 6.06 -20.58 0.35
CA ALA A 155 7.04 -20.51 -0.73
C ALA A 155 8.49 -20.61 -0.23
N LEU A 156 8.82 -19.93 0.88
CA LEU A 156 10.13 -20.04 1.54
C LEU A 156 10.39 -21.46 2.09
N ARG A 157 9.36 -22.10 2.67
CA ARG A 157 9.43 -23.48 3.17
C ARG A 157 9.71 -24.48 2.04
N GLU A 158 9.00 -24.37 0.93
CA GLU A 158 9.19 -25.25 -0.24
C GLU A 158 10.55 -25.04 -0.91
N ALA A 159 11.05 -23.81 -0.95
CA ALA A 159 12.35 -23.51 -1.55
C ALA A 159 13.53 -23.99 -0.71
N GLY A 160 13.37 -24.16 0.61
CA GLY A 160 14.43 -24.60 1.54
C GLY A 160 15.63 -23.66 1.62
N ARG A 161 15.51 -22.44 1.09
CA ARG A 161 16.58 -21.43 1.01
C ARG A 161 16.00 -20.01 1.14
N PRO A 162 16.81 -19.00 1.53
CA PRO A 162 16.40 -17.61 1.44
C PRO A 162 16.03 -17.22 0.00
N LEU A 163 14.97 -16.43 -0.17
CA LEU A 163 14.50 -15.93 -1.47
C LEU A 163 14.42 -14.41 -1.47
N HIS A 164 14.70 -13.80 -2.62
CA HIS A 164 14.43 -12.39 -2.85
C HIS A 164 12.92 -12.14 -3.03
N ALA A 165 12.44 -10.95 -2.68
CA ALA A 165 11.02 -10.59 -2.79
C ALA A 165 10.45 -10.77 -4.21
N SER A 166 11.26 -10.61 -5.27
CA SER A 166 10.82 -10.89 -6.65
C SER A 166 10.63 -12.39 -6.94
N GLU A 167 11.45 -13.27 -6.36
CA GLU A 167 11.27 -14.73 -6.47
C GLU A 167 10.01 -15.17 -5.72
N ILE A 168 9.80 -14.65 -4.50
CA ILE A 168 8.58 -14.88 -3.72
C ILE A 168 7.35 -14.38 -4.49
N LEU A 169 7.43 -13.20 -5.12
CA LEU A 169 6.35 -12.66 -5.94
C LEU A 169 6.04 -13.56 -7.13
N ALA A 170 7.04 -14.10 -7.83
CA ALA A 170 6.81 -15.01 -8.96
C ALA A 170 6.04 -16.28 -8.53
N VAL A 171 6.37 -16.85 -7.37
CA VAL A 171 5.65 -17.99 -6.78
C VAL A 171 4.23 -17.61 -6.33
N LEU A 172 4.04 -16.41 -5.81
CA LEU A 172 2.71 -15.91 -5.43
C LEU A 172 1.81 -15.69 -6.67
N THR A 173 2.36 -15.10 -7.74
CA THR A 173 1.62 -14.86 -9.00
C THR A 173 1.25 -16.16 -9.71
N SER A 174 2.12 -17.17 -9.72
CA SER A 174 1.77 -18.49 -10.28
C SER A 174 0.68 -19.22 -9.47
N ARG A 175 0.51 -18.86 -8.19
CA ARG A 175 -0.59 -19.29 -7.31
C ARG A 175 -1.83 -18.38 -7.39
N GLY A 176 -1.87 -17.41 -8.31
CA GLY A 176 -3.00 -16.51 -8.54
C GLY A 176 -3.10 -15.31 -7.60
N PHE A 177 -2.10 -15.05 -6.75
CA PHE A 177 -2.07 -13.82 -5.94
C PHE A 177 -1.60 -12.63 -6.77
N SER A 178 -2.36 -11.54 -6.74
CA SER A 178 -1.96 -10.22 -7.21
C SER A 178 -1.67 -9.26 -6.05
N LEU A 179 -0.85 -8.24 -6.28
CA LEU A 179 -0.69 -7.12 -5.36
C LEU A 179 -1.12 -5.81 -6.05
N PRO A 180 -1.90 -4.94 -5.37
CA PRO A 180 -2.24 -3.63 -5.89
C PRO A 180 -1.03 -2.68 -5.78
N GLY A 181 -0.85 -1.84 -6.80
CA GLY A 181 0.21 -0.83 -6.88
C GLY A 181 0.95 -0.86 -8.22
N HIS A 182 1.78 0.15 -8.46
CA HIS A 182 2.63 0.21 -9.66
C HIS A 182 3.84 -0.74 -9.55
N ASP A 183 4.41 -0.87 -8.36
CA ASP A 183 5.49 -1.82 -8.05
C ASP A 183 5.00 -2.88 -7.04
N ALA A 184 4.72 -4.08 -7.57
CA ALA A 184 4.31 -5.23 -6.77
C ALA A 184 5.44 -5.82 -5.90
N VAL A 185 6.71 -5.66 -6.29
CA VAL A 185 7.87 -6.14 -5.52
C VAL A 185 8.07 -5.26 -4.30
N ALA A 186 8.06 -3.93 -4.44
CA ALA A 186 8.11 -2.99 -3.31
C ALA A 186 6.90 -3.13 -2.37
N ALA A 187 5.70 -3.35 -2.94
CA ALA A 187 4.50 -3.61 -2.15
C ALA A 187 4.60 -4.91 -1.33
N LEU A 188 5.16 -5.98 -1.90
CA LEU A 188 5.41 -7.25 -1.19
C LEU A 188 6.51 -7.08 -0.12
N ASN A 189 7.65 -6.48 -0.50
CA ASN A 189 8.79 -6.22 0.37
C ASN A 189 8.36 -5.45 1.64
N THR A 190 7.56 -4.39 1.48
CA THR A 190 6.99 -3.62 2.61
C THR A 190 6.12 -4.46 3.55
N ARG A 191 5.40 -5.46 3.02
CA ARG A 191 4.56 -6.36 3.81
C ARG A 191 5.39 -7.42 4.56
N LEU A 192 6.39 -8.01 3.89
CA LEU A 192 7.29 -9.00 4.48
C LEU A 192 8.20 -8.37 5.56
N TRP A 193 8.75 -7.18 5.32
CA TRP A 193 9.54 -6.45 6.32
C TRP A 193 8.73 -6.18 7.60
N LYS A 194 7.46 -5.75 7.48
CA LYS A 194 6.51 -5.58 8.60
C LYS A 194 6.15 -6.89 9.33
N ARG A 195 6.68 -8.04 8.91
CA ARG A 195 6.53 -9.36 9.54
C ARG A 195 7.86 -10.01 9.92
N SER A 196 8.99 -9.35 9.59
CA SER A 196 10.35 -9.85 9.85
C SER A 196 10.97 -9.22 11.11
N GLY A 197 10.14 -8.96 12.12
CA GLY A 197 10.58 -8.42 13.41
C GLY A 197 10.96 -9.51 14.42
N PRO A 198 11.41 -9.14 15.64
CA PRO A 198 11.72 -10.09 16.70
C PRO A 198 10.51 -10.99 17.01
N GLY A 199 10.71 -12.31 17.00
CA GLY A 199 9.63 -13.30 17.18
C GLY A 199 8.66 -13.43 15.99
N GLY A 200 8.94 -12.77 14.85
CA GLY A 200 8.18 -12.94 13.62
C GLY A 200 8.51 -14.26 12.89
N PRO A 201 7.63 -14.76 12.00
CA PRO A 201 7.85 -16.00 11.25
C PRO A 201 8.88 -15.88 10.12
N LEU A 202 9.44 -14.69 9.90
CA LEU A 202 10.36 -14.37 8.81
C LEU A 202 11.62 -13.71 9.37
N ALA A 203 12.77 -14.03 8.81
CA ALA A 203 14.01 -13.30 9.01
C ALA A 203 14.35 -12.51 7.74
N ARG A 204 14.74 -11.23 7.88
CA ARG A 204 15.25 -10.43 6.76
C ARG A 204 16.77 -10.53 6.72
N MET A 205 17.30 -11.09 5.64
CA MET A 205 18.74 -11.39 5.49
C MET A 205 19.53 -10.27 4.79
N GLY A 206 18.84 -9.32 4.16
CA GLY A 206 19.50 -8.23 3.41
C GLY A 206 18.53 -7.39 2.61
N ASP A 207 18.94 -6.99 1.41
CA ASP A 207 18.12 -6.18 0.51
C ASP A 207 17.00 -7.03 -0.11
N ALA A 208 15.79 -6.88 0.44
CA ALA A 208 14.59 -7.64 0.12
C ALA A 208 14.73 -9.19 0.07
N VAL A 209 15.80 -9.76 0.64
CA VAL A 209 15.97 -11.21 0.84
C VAL A 209 15.37 -11.64 2.18
N TYR A 210 14.52 -12.66 2.13
CA TYR A 210 13.81 -13.20 3.28
C TYR A 210 14.08 -14.70 3.43
N ALA A 211 14.13 -15.16 4.68
CA ALA A 211 14.16 -16.55 5.08
C ALA A 211 13.02 -16.83 6.06
N LEU A 212 12.74 -18.11 6.33
CA LEU A 212 12.00 -18.46 7.54
C LEU A 212 12.82 -18.03 8.76
N ALA A 213 12.17 -17.53 9.80
CA ALA A 213 12.84 -17.42 11.09
C ALA A 213 13.05 -18.82 11.66
N GLU A 214 14.27 -19.11 12.10
CA GLU A 214 14.52 -20.26 12.99
C GLU A 214 13.59 -20.11 14.19
N ALA A 215 12.70 -21.08 14.40
CA ALA A 215 11.85 -21.10 15.58
C ALA A 215 12.77 -21.15 16.79
N GLY A 216 12.72 -20.12 17.64
CA GLY A 216 13.74 -19.85 18.64
C GLY A 216 14.15 -21.10 19.42
N GLY A 217 15.36 -21.58 19.14
CA GLY A 217 15.91 -22.74 19.84
C GLY A 217 16.17 -22.38 21.29
N GLU A 218 15.27 -22.79 22.18
CA GLU A 218 15.63 -23.01 23.57
C GLU A 218 16.69 -24.12 23.60
N ALA A 219 17.87 -23.75 24.06
CA ALA A 219 19.00 -24.61 24.40
C ALA A 219 19.28 -24.46 25.91
#